data_AF-A0A1H2RHL7-F1
#
_entry.id   AF-A0A1H2RHL7-F1
#
_cell.length_a   1.000
_cell.length_b   1.000
_cell.length_c   1.000
_cell.angle_alpha   90.00
_cell.angle_beta   90.00
_cell.angle_gamma   90.00
#
_symmetry.space_group_name_H-M   'P 1'
#
loop_
_entity.id
_entity.type
_entity.pdbx_description
1 polymer ?
#
loop_
_entity_poly.entity_id
_entity_poly.type
_entity_poly.pdbx_seq_one_letter_code
_entity_poly.pdbx_strand_id
1 'polypeptide(L)'
;MKKNILLIFLPLLLFGCKNDCEGIACFTPPPNFIFELVDKTTGDNLFTKGELDSDTITVLNKNFESVNFEFISENNLNVIELSEIGWNLNLEQYTIKVGEIEFVVTLEMEEKHENCCTFFNILQFEVSKYTYQQSNSSEIIKILIE
;
A
#
# COMPACT_ATOMS: atom_id res chain seq x y z
N MET A 1 69.26 -40.73 -3.95
CA MET A 1 68.44 -40.18 -2.84
C MET A 1 67.07 -39.82 -3.42
N LYS A 2 66.06 -40.66 -3.20
CA LYS A 2 64.70 -40.47 -3.75
C LYS A 2 63.89 -39.62 -2.76
N LYS A 3 63.48 -38.42 -3.18
CA LYS A 3 62.67 -37.49 -2.39
C LYS A 3 61.20 -37.81 -2.67
N ASN A 4 60.56 -38.56 -1.78
CA ASN A 4 59.12 -38.82 -1.87
C ASN A 4 58.38 -37.55 -1.44
N ILE A 5 57.88 -36.78 -2.41
CA ILE A 5 56.94 -35.69 -2.15
C ILE A 5 55.57 -36.33 -1.90
N LEU A 6 55.18 -36.41 -0.64
CA LEU A 6 53.84 -36.80 -0.23
C LEU A 6 52.91 -35.60 -0.52
N LEU A 7 52.21 -35.65 -1.65
CA LEU A 7 51.23 -34.64 -2.02
C LEU A 7 49.94 -34.91 -1.23
N ILE A 8 49.72 -34.15 -0.16
CA ILE A 8 48.46 -34.14 0.58
C ILE A 8 47.42 -33.45 -0.28
N PHE A 9 46.53 -34.23 -0.88
CA PHE A 9 45.32 -33.75 -1.54
C PHE A 9 44.33 -33.32 -0.45
N LEU A 10 44.21 -32.00 -0.24
CA LEU A 10 43.17 -31.43 0.60
C LEU A 10 41.89 -31.32 -0.26
N PRO A 11 40.80 -32.05 0.05
CA PRO A 11 39.55 -31.84 -0.67
C PRO A 11 39.00 -30.48 -0.25
N LEU A 12 38.98 -29.53 -1.18
CA LEU A 12 38.18 -28.32 -1.06
C LEU A 12 36.72 -28.75 -0.99
N LEU A 13 36.12 -28.64 0.19
CA LEU A 13 34.67 -28.76 0.37
C LEU A 13 34.02 -27.60 -0.40
N LEU A 14 33.61 -27.88 -1.63
CA LEU A 14 32.70 -27.03 -2.39
C LEU A 14 31.33 -27.14 -1.73
N PHE A 15 31.11 -26.39 -0.64
CA PHE A 15 29.76 -26.06 -0.22
C PHE A 15 29.19 -25.10 -1.27
N GLY A 16 28.61 -25.67 -2.32
CA GLY A 16 27.71 -24.91 -3.18
C GLY A 16 26.53 -24.46 -2.32
N CYS A 17 26.30 -23.15 -2.21
CA CYS A 17 25.04 -22.65 -1.70
C CYS A 17 23.93 -23.23 -2.58
N LYS A 18 23.04 -24.04 -1.99
CA LYS A 18 21.77 -24.33 -2.63
C LYS A 18 20.99 -23.01 -2.69
N ASN A 19 20.39 -22.71 -3.82
CA ASN A 19 19.42 -21.62 -3.90
C ASN A 19 18.11 -22.14 -3.28
N ASP A 20 17.96 -21.99 -1.97
CA ASP A 20 16.82 -22.53 -1.21
C ASP A 20 15.46 -21.90 -1.58
N CYS A 21 15.45 -20.93 -2.51
CA CYS A 21 14.26 -20.25 -3.02
C CYS A 21 13.74 -20.82 -4.36
N GLU A 22 14.39 -21.82 -4.94
CA GLU A 22 13.94 -22.41 -6.21
C GLU A 22 12.57 -23.11 -6.05
N GLY A 23 11.57 -22.65 -6.80
CA GLY A 23 10.21 -23.22 -6.78
C GLY A 23 9.27 -22.64 -5.71
N ILE A 24 9.71 -21.66 -4.91
CA ILE A 24 8.86 -20.95 -3.95
C ILE A 24 8.31 -19.69 -4.63
N ALA A 25 7.01 -19.69 -4.95
CA ALA A 25 6.29 -18.49 -5.39
C ALA A 25 5.52 -17.92 -4.19
N CYS A 26 6.08 -16.89 -3.56
CA CYS A 26 5.49 -16.22 -2.40
C CYS A 26 5.46 -14.71 -2.63
N PHE A 27 4.27 -14.16 -2.77
CA PHE A 27 4.05 -12.75 -3.07
C PHE A 27 2.78 -12.25 -2.38
N THR A 28 2.90 -11.16 -1.63
CA THR A 28 1.77 -10.41 -1.07
C THR A 28 1.78 -9.02 -1.70
N PRO A 29 0.71 -8.60 -2.40
CA PRO A 29 0.65 -7.27 -3.00
C PRO A 29 0.62 -6.17 -1.93
N PRO A 30 0.83 -4.89 -2.31
CA PRO A 30 0.52 -3.77 -1.45
C PRO A 30 -0.94 -3.79 -0.98
N PRO A 31 -1.24 -3.23 0.21
CA PRO A 31 -2.62 -3.09 0.66
C PRO A 31 -3.39 -2.13 -0.24
N ASN A 32 -4.71 -2.34 -0.36
CA ASN A 32 -5.60 -1.37 -0.98
C ASN A 32 -5.82 -0.18 -0.04
N PHE A 33 -5.95 1.01 -0.62
CA PHE A 33 -6.26 2.23 0.14
C PHE A 33 -7.70 2.63 -0.12
N ILE A 34 -8.56 2.36 0.86
CA ILE A 34 -10.00 2.55 0.76
C ILE A 34 -10.42 3.65 1.73
N PHE A 35 -11.08 4.69 1.24
CA PHE A 35 -11.46 5.87 2.02
C PHE A 35 -12.97 5.96 2.18
N GLU A 36 -13.41 6.06 3.43
CA GLU A 36 -14.80 6.37 3.78
C GLU A 36 -14.87 7.80 4.33
N LEU A 37 -15.68 8.66 3.72
CA LEU A 37 -15.86 10.03 4.19
C LEU A 37 -17.08 10.05 5.13
N VAL A 38 -16.85 10.32 6.41
CA VAL A 38 -17.89 10.31 7.44
C VAL A 38 -17.97 11.63 8.17
N ASP A 39 -19.16 11.99 8.60
CA ASP A 39 -19.38 13.09 9.53
C ASP A 39 -18.72 12.74 10.89
N LYS A 40 -17.88 13.65 11.40
CA LYS A 40 -17.08 13.46 12.61
C LYS A 40 -17.91 13.32 13.89
N THR A 41 -19.12 13.86 13.90
CA THR A 41 -19.99 13.91 15.08
C THR A 41 -20.91 12.69 15.16
N THR A 42 -21.49 12.31 14.01
CA THR A 42 -22.48 11.23 13.90
C THR A 42 -21.86 9.90 13.51
N GLY A 43 -20.73 9.93 12.79
CA GLY A 43 -20.12 8.76 12.18
C GLY A 43 -20.84 8.28 10.91
N ASP A 44 -21.82 9.04 10.42
CA ASP A 44 -22.59 8.69 9.23
C ASP A 44 -21.76 8.94 7.96
N ASN A 45 -21.87 8.03 6.99
CA ASN A 45 -21.24 8.17 5.68
C ASN A 45 -21.90 9.28 4.86
N LEU A 46 -21.11 10.25 4.40
CA LEU A 46 -21.59 11.47 3.75
C LEU A 46 -22.21 11.22 2.36
N PHE A 47 -21.73 10.21 1.63
CA PHE A 47 -22.36 9.78 0.37
C PHE A 47 -23.71 9.12 0.64
N THR A 48 -23.81 8.29 1.68
CA THR A 48 -25.08 7.65 2.09
C THR A 48 -26.14 8.69 2.47
N LYS A 49 -25.73 9.80 3.08
CA LYS A 49 -26.65 10.92 3.41
C LYS A 49 -27.02 11.79 2.21
N GLY A 50 -26.37 11.60 1.05
CA GLY A 50 -26.55 12.46 -0.12
C GLY A 50 -25.94 13.85 0.02
N GLU A 51 -25.00 14.03 0.97
CA GLU A 51 -24.27 15.28 1.17
C GLU A 51 -23.07 15.40 0.21
N LEU A 52 -22.57 14.26 -0.28
CA LEU A 52 -21.55 14.19 -1.32
C LEU A 52 -22.07 13.43 -2.54
N ASP A 53 -21.58 13.83 -3.71
CA ASP A 53 -21.87 13.20 -4.99
C ASP A 53 -20.61 12.52 -5.52
N SER A 54 -20.70 11.22 -5.81
CA SER A 54 -19.59 10.42 -6.33
C SER A 54 -19.09 10.91 -7.68
N ASP A 55 -19.95 11.55 -8.49
CA ASP A 55 -19.57 12.06 -9.81
C ASP A 55 -18.63 13.26 -9.71
N THR A 56 -18.46 13.84 -8.51
CA THR A 56 -17.54 14.94 -8.26
C THR A 56 -16.16 14.49 -7.77
N ILE A 57 -15.93 13.18 -7.61
CA ILE A 57 -14.66 12.66 -7.13
C ILE A 57 -13.57 12.92 -8.16
N THR A 58 -12.47 13.50 -7.70
CA THR A 58 -11.25 13.68 -8.50
C THR A 58 -10.05 13.26 -7.66
N VAL A 59 -9.16 12.45 -8.24
CA VAL A 59 -7.89 12.06 -7.61
C VAL A 59 -6.74 12.49 -8.50
N LEU A 60 -5.79 13.24 -7.94
CA LEU A 60 -4.61 13.75 -8.64
C LEU A 60 -3.33 13.33 -7.90
N ASN A 61 -2.28 13.01 -8.63
CA ASN A 61 -0.94 12.86 -8.05
C ASN A 61 -0.26 14.23 -7.81
N LYS A 62 0.97 14.21 -7.28
CA LYS A 62 1.78 15.42 -7.03
C LYS A 62 2.09 16.26 -8.28
N ASN A 63 1.97 15.68 -9.48
CA ASN A 63 2.17 16.36 -10.76
C ASN A 63 0.85 16.88 -11.36
N PHE A 64 -0.26 16.81 -10.62
CA PHE A 64 -1.62 17.15 -11.08
C PHE A 64 -2.14 16.24 -12.21
N GLU A 65 -1.61 15.03 -12.34
CA GLU A 65 -2.10 14.04 -13.28
C GLU A 65 -3.20 13.21 -12.61
N SER A 66 -4.24 12.87 -13.36
CA SER A 66 -5.33 12.03 -12.87
C SER A 66 -4.84 10.64 -12.48
N VAL A 67 -5.26 10.18 -11.31
CA VAL A 67 -5.00 8.83 -10.80
C VAL A 67 -6.31 8.05 -10.86
N ASN A 68 -6.22 6.79 -11.28
CA ASN A 68 -7.38 5.90 -11.31
C ASN A 68 -7.91 5.64 -9.90
N PHE A 69 -9.23 5.64 -9.76
CA PHE A 69 -9.93 5.27 -8.54
C PHE A 69 -11.21 4.53 -8.91
N GLU A 70 -11.74 3.78 -7.95
CA GLU A 70 -13.07 3.17 -8.03
C GLU A 70 -13.95 3.74 -6.91
N PHE A 71 -15.23 3.97 -7.22
CA PHE A 71 -16.23 4.28 -6.20
C PHE A 71 -17.12 3.05 -5.98
N ILE A 72 -17.00 2.45 -4.80
CA ILE A 72 -17.67 1.20 -4.44
C ILE A 72 -18.91 1.55 -3.62
N SER A 73 -20.09 1.24 -4.17
CA SER A 73 -21.39 1.58 -3.58
C SER A 73 -22.21 0.34 -3.18
N GLU A 74 -21.71 -0.86 -3.47
CA GLU A 74 -22.36 -2.12 -3.15
C GLU A 74 -22.64 -2.23 -1.65
N ASN A 75 -23.83 -2.75 -1.32
CA ASN A 75 -24.26 -2.98 0.06
C ASN A 75 -24.19 -1.72 0.96
N ASN A 76 -24.37 -0.52 0.40
CA ASN A 76 -24.27 0.77 1.09
C ASN A 76 -22.89 1.07 1.67
N LEU A 77 -21.82 0.52 1.09
CA LEU A 77 -20.46 0.76 1.54
C LEU A 77 -20.02 2.22 1.29
N ASN A 78 -20.23 2.70 0.06
CA ASN A 78 -19.99 4.07 -0.39
C ASN A 78 -18.58 4.59 -0.02
N VAL A 79 -17.56 4.01 -0.65
CA VAL A 79 -16.14 4.30 -0.40
C VAL A 79 -15.37 4.57 -1.68
N ILE A 80 -14.25 5.26 -1.56
CA ILE A 80 -13.31 5.54 -2.66
C ILE A 80 -12.12 4.59 -2.53
N GLU A 81 -11.87 3.74 -3.52
CA GLU A 81 -10.73 2.83 -3.54
C GLU A 81 -9.65 3.32 -4.52
N LEU A 82 -8.41 3.38 -4.02
CA LEU A 82 -7.20 3.68 -4.78
C LEU A 82 -6.27 2.45 -4.71
N SER A 83 -6.51 1.45 -5.56
CA SER A 83 -5.77 0.17 -5.55
C SER A 83 -4.34 0.27 -6.10
N GLU A 84 -4.05 1.29 -6.91
CA GLU A 84 -2.75 1.41 -7.60
C GLU A 84 -1.69 2.16 -6.79
N ILE A 85 -2.08 2.96 -5.79
CA ILE A 85 -1.15 3.91 -5.16
C ILE A 85 -0.06 3.25 -4.29
N GLY A 86 -0.32 2.03 -3.80
CA GLY A 86 0.62 1.26 -2.99
C GLY A 86 1.79 0.66 -3.80
N TRP A 87 1.72 0.69 -5.13
CA TRP A 87 2.78 0.15 -5.99
C TRP A 87 3.92 1.14 -6.24
N ASN A 88 3.72 2.43 -5.96
CA ASN A 88 4.81 3.39 -6.01
C ASN A 88 5.58 3.38 -4.70
N LEU A 89 6.86 3.00 -4.77
CA LEU A 89 7.74 2.87 -3.60
C LEU A 89 8.35 4.20 -3.15
N ASN A 90 8.19 5.28 -3.92
CA ASN A 90 8.67 6.59 -3.49
C ASN A 90 7.66 7.28 -2.57
N LEU A 91 8.13 8.30 -1.85
CA LEU A 91 7.24 9.25 -1.20
C LEU A 91 6.39 9.96 -2.26
N GLU A 92 5.08 9.70 -2.22
CA GLU A 92 4.08 10.27 -3.11
C GLU A 92 3.00 11.02 -2.35
N GLN A 93 2.33 11.92 -3.07
CA GLN A 93 1.18 12.67 -2.58
C GLN A 93 0.02 12.53 -3.56
N TYR A 94 -1.15 12.23 -3.01
CA TYR A 94 -2.39 12.09 -3.74
C TYR A 94 -3.41 13.08 -3.19
N THR A 95 -3.90 13.99 -4.04
CA THR A 95 -4.98 14.91 -3.70
C THR A 95 -6.31 14.27 -4.06
N ILE A 96 -7.16 14.03 -3.07
CA ILE A 96 -8.53 13.54 -3.24
C ILE A 96 -9.46 14.72 -3.05
N LYS A 97 -10.33 14.97 -4.04
CA LYS A 97 -11.36 16.01 -4.00
C LYS A 97 -12.74 15.39 -4.19
N VAL A 98 -13.72 15.84 -3.41
CA VAL A 98 -15.13 15.46 -3.54
C VAL A 98 -15.97 16.69 -3.22
N GLY A 99 -16.61 17.29 -4.23
CA GLY A 99 -17.27 18.59 -4.08
C GLY A 99 -16.32 19.66 -3.55
N GLU A 100 -16.61 20.23 -2.38
CA GLU A 100 -15.78 21.22 -1.70
C GLU A 100 -14.73 20.61 -0.75
N ILE A 101 -14.82 19.31 -0.47
CA ILE A 101 -13.88 18.60 0.38
C ILE A 101 -12.63 18.28 -0.43
N GLU A 102 -11.46 18.59 0.14
CA GLU A 102 -10.17 18.26 -0.46
C GLU A 102 -9.19 17.88 0.64
N PHE A 103 -8.52 16.75 0.50
CA PHE A 103 -7.41 16.33 1.36
C PHE A 103 -6.29 15.69 0.56
N VAL A 104 -5.09 15.72 1.13
CA VAL A 104 -3.90 15.08 0.57
C VAL A 104 -3.53 13.87 1.42
N VAL A 105 -3.34 12.73 0.77
CA VAL A 105 -2.73 11.51 1.32
C VAL A 105 -1.25 11.52 0.94
N THR A 106 -0.37 11.49 1.94
CA THR A 106 1.06 11.25 1.77
C THR A 106 1.33 9.78 2.04
N LEU A 107 1.96 9.09 1.10
CA LEU A 107 2.23 7.66 1.18
C LEU A 107 3.68 7.37 0.79
N GLU A 108 4.35 6.55 1.58
CA GLU A 108 5.64 5.95 1.24
C GLU A 108 5.59 4.45 1.53
N MET A 109 5.98 3.66 0.54
CA MET A 109 5.97 2.20 0.59
C MET A 109 7.37 1.64 0.43
N GLU A 110 7.64 0.49 1.02
CA GLU A 110 8.85 -0.29 0.74
C GLU A 110 8.50 -1.70 0.29
N GLU A 111 9.28 -2.22 -0.66
CA GLU A 111 9.28 -3.64 -1.02
C GLU A 111 10.30 -4.37 -0.14
N LYS A 112 9.87 -5.45 0.51
CA LYS A 112 10.71 -6.32 1.33
C LYS A 112 10.83 -7.70 0.69
N HIS A 113 12.03 -8.26 0.81
CA HIS A 113 12.30 -9.64 0.46
C HIS A 113 12.86 -10.38 1.67
N GLU A 114 12.08 -11.32 2.22
CA GLU A 114 12.48 -12.12 3.37
C GLU A 114 12.05 -13.57 3.16
N ASN A 115 12.91 -14.54 3.49
CA ASN A 115 12.59 -15.98 3.41
C ASN A 115 11.97 -16.41 2.05
N CYS A 116 12.50 -15.88 0.95
CA CYS A 116 12.01 -16.12 -0.42
C CYS A 116 10.62 -15.51 -0.74
N CYS A 117 10.06 -14.70 0.15
CA CYS A 117 8.79 -14.00 -0.04
C CYS A 117 9.02 -12.52 -0.35
N THR A 118 8.18 -11.97 -1.22
CA THR A 118 8.10 -10.53 -1.50
C THR A 118 6.80 -9.96 -0.95
N PHE A 119 6.88 -8.85 -0.23
CA PHE A 119 5.73 -8.15 0.34
C PHE A 119 6.04 -6.66 0.50
N PHE A 120 5.02 -5.85 0.80
CA PHE A 120 5.14 -4.40 0.88
C PHE A 120 4.75 -3.89 2.27
N ASN A 121 5.54 -2.95 2.79
CA ASN A 121 5.23 -2.26 4.04
C ASN A 121 4.96 -0.79 3.78
N ILE A 122 4.06 -0.22 4.59
CA ILE A 122 3.86 1.23 4.67
C ILE A 122 4.95 1.81 5.57
N LEU A 123 5.80 2.68 5.03
CA LEU A 123 6.78 3.46 5.80
C LEU A 123 6.15 4.73 6.36
N GLN A 124 5.33 5.41 5.55
CA GLN A 124 4.63 6.63 5.92
C GLN A 124 3.22 6.63 5.35
N PHE A 125 2.25 6.99 6.19
CA PHE A 125 0.88 7.24 5.78
C PHE A 125 0.32 8.41 6.59
N GLU A 126 -0.03 9.50 5.90
CA GLU A 126 -0.57 10.70 6.52
C GLU A 126 -1.73 11.25 5.70
N VAL A 127 -2.73 11.80 6.40
CA VAL A 127 -3.83 12.54 5.79
C VAL A 127 -3.76 13.98 6.28
N SER A 128 -3.77 14.93 5.36
CA SER A 128 -3.80 16.36 5.66
C SER A 128 -5.21 16.87 5.90
N LYS A 129 -5.32 18.01 6.61
CA LYS A 129 -6.56 18.76 6.95
C LYS A 129 -7.55 18.03 7.86
N TYR A 130 -7.73 16.72 7.70
CA TYR A 130 -8.68 15.92 8.47
C TYR A 130 -7.98 14.85 9.29
N THR A 131 -8.59 14.51 10.43
CA THR A 131 -8.22 13.33 11.21
C THR A 131 -8.82 12.09 10.58
N TYR A 132 -8.15 10.94 10.71
CA TYR A 132 -8.66 9.66 10.23
C TYR A 132 -8.69 8.59 11.31
N GLN A 133 -9.50 7.56 11.09
CA GLN A 133 -9.56 6.35 11.92
C GLN A 133 -9.39 5.12 11.03
N GLN A 134 -8.55 4.19 11.46
CA GLN A 134 -8.39 2.89 10.83
C GLN A 134 -8.48 1.80 11.91
N SER A 135 -9.31 0.80 11.70
CA SER A 135 -9.36 -0.38 12.57
C SER A 135 -8.34 -1.40 12.08
N ASN A 136 -7.67 -2.11 12.98
CA ASN A 136 -6.77 -3.22 12.63
C ASN A 136 -7.47 -4.35 11.83
N SER A 137 -8.81 -4.40 11.85
CA SER A 137 -9.62 -5.41 11.18
C SER A 137 -10.20 -4.97 9.84
N SER A 138 -9.97 -3.72 9.42
CA SER A 138 -10.62 -3.12 8.27
C SER A 138 -9.61 -2.36 7.44
N GLU A 139 -9.57 -2.64 6.13
CA GLU A 139 -8.76 -1.88 5.16
C GLU A 139 -9.32 -0.47 4.92
N ILE A 140 -10.57 -0.22 5.35
CA ILE A 140 -11.23 1.09 5.24
C ILE A 140 -10.66 2.10 6.24
N ILE A 141 -10.26 3.25 5.69
CA ILE A 141 -9.74 4.43 6.37
C ILE A 141 -10.85 5.47 6.41
N LYS A 142 -11.37 5.74 7.61
CA LYS A 142 -12.43 6.74 7.80
C LYS A 142 -11.83 8.12 7.92
N ILE A 143 -12.18 9.02 7.01
CA ILE A 143 -11.81 10.43 7.04
C ILE A 143 -12.92 11.20 7.76
N LEU A 144 -12.59 11.85 8.88
CA LEU A 144 -13.56 12.53 9.73
C LEU A 144 -13.74 13.99 9.28
N ILE A 145 -14.88 14.27 8.65
CA ILE A 145 -15.26 15.59 8.12
C ILE A 145 -16.07 16.36 9.17
N GLU A 146 -15.82 17.67 9.30
CA GLU A 146 -16.49 18.53 10.30
C GLU A 146 -17.91 18.96 9.94
#